data_AF-A0A1N7QM17-F1
#
_entry.id   AF-A0A1N7QM17-F1
#
_cell.length_a   1.000
_cell.length_b   1.000
_cell.length_c   1.000
_cell.angle_alpha   90.00
_cell.angle_beta   90.00
_cell.angle_gamma   90.00
#
_symmetry.space_group_name_H-M   'P 1'
#
loop_
_entity.id
_entity.type
_entity.pdbx_description
1 polymer ?
#
loop_
_entity_poly.entity_id
_entity_poly.type
_entity_poly.pdbx_seq_one_letter_code
_entity_poly.pdbx_strand_id
1 'polypeptide(L)'
;MPIMTTDWIEPATFASVPSHSQKEHACMPPLQGYDAQMRIAAPSRVKIRDGNTLTIPICARGILPVVDNPQLPRFVAVDTRTGKVYRGIAFNYVRPKLPNVSVDPREGGPTPPKIPLPPGMTVETRFTTDMAGVLHLPATPATYEVYIEAEDVKSNTVTIEVEDGQK
;
A
#
# COMPACT_ATOMS: atom_id res chain seq x y z
N MET A 1 27.17 -1.45 -15.20
CA MET A 1 25.90 -1.44 -14.44
C MET A 1 24.99 -2.45 -15.13
N PRO A 2 24.50 -3.51 -14.45
CA PRO A 2 23.63 -4.49 -15.09
C PRO A 2 22.35 -3.78 -15.56
N ILE A 3 21.93 -4.06 -16.79
CA ILE A 3 20.66 -3.60 -17.35
C ILE A 3 19.57 -4.30 -16.54
N MET A 4 18.89 -3.59 -15.66
CA MET A 4 17.69 -4.13 -15.00
C MET A 4 16.61 -4.23 -16.08
N THR A 5 16.38 -5.44 -16.59
CA THR A 5 15.28 -5.71 -17.51
C THR A 5 13.97 -5.41 -16.78
N THR A 6 13.24 -4.42 -17.30
CA THR A 6 11.93 -3.99 -16.76
C THR A 6 10.77 -4.62 -17.54
N ASP A 7 11.08 -5.56 -18.43
CA ASP A 7 10.18 -6.24 -19.37
C ASP A 7 9.10 -7.09 -18.69
N TRP A 8 9.16 -7.20 -17.36
CA TRP A 8 8.22 -7.90 -16.50
C TRP A 8 7.16 -6.98 -15.87
N ILE A 9 7.25 -5.66 -16.02
CA ILE A 9 6.30 -4.71 -15.42
C ILE A 9 6.07 -3.49 -16.30
N GLU A 10 4.80 -3.12 -16.47
CA GLU A 10 4.41 -1.97 -17.26
C GLU A 10 3.47 -1.06 -16.46
N PRO A 11 3.76 0.26 -16.41
CA PRO A 11 4.96 0.90 -16.95
C PRO A 11 6.22 0.57 -16.14
N ALA A 12 7.38 0.61 -16.80
CA ALA A 12 8.68 0.29 -16.21
C ALA A 12 9.06 1.13 -14.97
N THR A 13 8.43 2.30 -14.79
CA THR A 13 8.61 3.17 -13.61
C THR A 13 8.24 2.49 -12.29
N PHE A 14 7.41 1.46 -12.33
CA PHE A 14 7.07 0.67 -11.14
C PHE A 14 8.15 -0.33 -10.74
N ALA A 15 9.11 -0.65 -11.63
CA ALA A 15 10.14 -1.64 -11.37
C ALA A 15 11.09 -1.27 -10.22
N SER A 16 11.30 0.03 -10.00
CA SER A 16 12.19 0.57 -8.96
C SER A 16 11.46 0.95 -7.67
N VAL A 17 10.14 0.72 -7.59
CA VAL A 17 9.35 1.09 -6.42
C VAL A 17 9.82 0.25 -5.23
N PRO A 18 10.25 0.87 -4.12
CA PRO A 18 10.66 0.11 -2.95
C PRO A 18 9.45 -0.61 -2.35
N SER A 19 9.65 -1.84 -1.91
CA SER A 19 8.65 -2.53 -1.09
C SER A 19 8.63 -1.91 0.32
N HIS A 20 7.44 -1.67 0.84
CA HIS A 20 7.18 -1.21 2.20
C HIS A 20 7.95 0.08 2.60
N SER A 21 7.64 1.21 1.97
CA SER A 21 8.26 2.51 2.25
C SER A 21 7.23 3.61 2.44
N GLN A 22 7.53 4.63 3.26
CA GLN A 22 6.74 5.87 3.38
C GLN A 22 7.40 7.07 2.68
N LYS A 23 8.54 6.84 1.99
CA LYS A 23 9.24 7.88 1.25
C LYS A 23 8.48 8.26 -0.01
N GLU A 24 8.55 9.53 -0.40
CA GLU A 24 8.04 10.01 -1.68
C GLU A 24 8.59 9.16 -2.83
N HIS A 25 7.73 8.81 -3.80
CA HIS A 25 8.13 8.13 -5.03
C HIS A 25 7.34 8.66 -6.22
N ALA A 26 7.94 8.66 -7.40
CA ALA A 26 7.36 9.23 -8.63
C ALA A 26 6.04 8.57 -9.08
N CYS A 27 5.76 7.35 -8.64
CA CYS A 27 4.51 6.64 -8.92
C CYS A 27 3.34 7.10 -8.04
N MET A 28 3.60 7.85 -6.96
CA MET A 28 2.55 8.24 -6.02
C MET A 28 1.56 9.17 -6.72
N PRO A 29 0.24 8.85 -6.69
CA PRO A 29 -0.75 9.66 -7.36
C PRO A 29 -0.84 11.05 -6.71
N PRO A 30 -1.06 12.12 -7.50
CA PRO A 30 -1.24 13.46 -6.96
C PRO A 30 -2.55 13.54 -6.16
N LEU A 31 -2.56 14.34 -5.10
CA LEU A 31 -3.79 14.67 -4.37
C LEU A 31 -4.63 15.66 -5.18
N GLN A 32 -5.95 15.63 -4.98
CA GLN A 32 -6.90 16.57 -5.58
C GLN A 32 -7.54 17.39 -4.47
N GLY A 33 -7.08 18.63 -4.28
CA GLY A 33 -7.55 19.47 -3.17
C GLY A 33 -7.07 18.96 -1.80
N TYR A 34 -7.79 19.35 -0.75
CA TYR A 34 -7.43 19.09 0.65
C TYR A 34 -8.44 18.21 1.40
N ASP A 35 -9.49 17.77 0.72
CA ASP A 35 -10.50 16.91 1.31
C ASP A 35 -9.94 15.51 1.58
N ALA A 36 -10.58 14.81 2.52
CA ALA A 36 -10.25 13.44 2.87
C ALA A 36 -10.35 12.55 1.61
N GLN A 37 -9.24 11.91 1.26
CA GLN A 37 -9.11 11.13 0.04
C GLN A 37 -8.00 10.10 0.17
N MET A 38 -8.11 9.02 -0.58
CA MET A 38 -7.04 8.05 -0.79
C MET A 38 -6.95 7.79 -2.28
N ARG A 39 -5.73 7.74 -2.80
CA ARG A 39 -5.48 7.44 -4.20
C ARG A 39 -4.38 6.42 -4.30
N ILE A 40 -4.54 5.51 -5.25
CA ILE A 40 -3.54 4.49 -5.55
C ILE A 40 -3.17 4.50 -7.03
N ALA A 41 -1.93 4.11 -7.29
CA ALA A 41 -1.39 3.83 -8.60
C ALA A 41 -0.70 2.47 -8.58
N ALA A 42 -0.79 1.76 -9.69
CA ALA A 42 -0.27 0.42 -9.87
C ALA A 42 0.27 0.25 -11.29
N PRO A 43 1.15 -0.74 -11.54
CA PRO A 43 1.39 -1.18 -12.89
C PRO A 43 0.08 -1.66 -13.53
N SER A 44 -0.12 -1.36 -14.81
CA SER A 44 -1.24 -1.91 -15.58
C SER A 44 -1.03 -3.39 -15.87
N ARG A 45 0.24 -3.83 -15.95
CA ARG A 45 0.60 -5.20 -16.29
C ARG A 45 1.85 -5.64 -15.55
N VAL A 46 1.87 -6.89 -15.11
CA VAL A 46 3.02 -7.57 -14.51
C VAL A 46 3.15 -8.99 -15.08
N LYS A 47 4.38 -9.48 -15.21
CA LYS A 47 4.68 -10.86 -15.55
C LYS A 47 5.20 -11.59 -14.33
N ILE A 48 4.76 -12.83 -14.16
CA ILE A 48 5.31 -13.75 -13.16
C ILE A 48 6.77 -14.02 -13.54
N ARG A 49 7.70 -13.79 -12.62
CA ARG A 49 9.13 -13.99 -12.88
C ARG A 49 9.55 -15.44 -12.68
N ASP A 50 10.72 -15.78 -13.23
CA ASP A 50 11.39 -17.07 -13.02
C ASP A 50 11.44 -17.44 -11.53
N GLY A 51 11.04 -18.67 -11.21
CA GLY A 51 10.86 -19.12 -9.83
C GLY A 51 9.49 -18.78 -9.21
N ASN A 52 8.47 -18.51 -10.03
CA ASN A 52 7.08 -18.21 -9.62
C ASN A 52 6.94 -17.03 -8.65
N THR A 53 7.86 -16.06 -8.75
CA THR A 53 7.79 -14.87 -7.91
C THR A 53 6.88 -13.83 -8.57
N LEU A 54 5.78 -13.49 -7.90
CA LEU A 54 4.89 -12.40 -8.30
C LEU A 54 5.08 -11.22 -7.36
N THR A 55 5.40 -10.05 -7.92
CA THR A 55 5.52 -8.79 -7.18
C THR A 55 4.67 -7.74 -7.88
N ILE A 56 3.78 -7.11 -7.12
CA ILE A 56 2.89 -6.05 -7.64
C ILE A 56 3.08 -4.81 -6.77
N PRO A 57 3.99 -3.91 -7.16
CA PRO A 57 4.22 -2.68 -6.41
C PRO A 57 3.03 -1.73 -6.55
N ILE A 58 2.47 -1.31 -5.43
CA ILE A 58 1.40 -0.32 -5.34
C ILE A 58 1.95 0.92 -4.65
N CYS A 59 1.56 2.09 -5.17
CA CYS A 59 1.86 3.38 -4.58
C CYS A 59 0.57 4.04 -4.13
N ALA A 60 0.53 4.49 -2.88
CA ALA A 60 -0.64 5.11 -2.27
C ALA A 60 -0.28 6.49 -1.72
N ARG A 61 -1.21 7.43 -1.87
CA ARG A 61 -1.17 8.76 -1.25
C ARG A 61 -2.59 9.18 -0.88
N GLY A 62 -2.76 9.77 0.29
CA GLY A 62 -4.06 10.20 0.76
C GLY A 62 -3.97 11.29 1.81
N ILE A 63 -5.09 11.95 2.05
CA ILE A 63 -5.33 12.82 3.20
C ILE A 63 -6.41 12.09 4.00
N LEU A 64 -6.08 11.65 5.22
CA LEU A 64 -7.02 10.94 6.08
C LEU A 64 -7.35 11.76 7.32
N PRO A 65 -8.58 11.68 7.85
CA PRO A 65 -8.90 12.29 9.13
C PRO A 65 -8.06 11.66 10.24
N VAL A 66 -7.60 12.49 11.18
CA VAL A 66 -6.94 12.00 12.39
C VAL A 66 -8.01 11.56 13.37
N VAL A 67 -8.10 10.26 13.62
CA VAL A 67 -9.07 9.65 14.54
C VAL A 67 -8.36 8.92 15.67
N ASP A 68 -9.06 8.74 16.79
CA ASP A 68 -8.61 7.86 17.86
C ASP A 68 -8.65 6.40 17.37
N ASN A 69 -7.53 5.68 17.52
CA ASN A 69 -7.36 4.29 17.06
C ASN A 69 -7.66 4.09 15.56
N PRO A 70 -6.84 4.65 14.66
CA PRO A 70 -7.07 4.57 13.23
C PRO A 70 -7.05 3.13 12.73
N GLN A 71 -7.95 2.82 11.80
CA GLN A 71 -7.93 1.57 11.08
C GLN A 71 -6.75 1.55 10.09
N LEU A 72 -6.01 0.44 10.08
CA LEU A 72 -4.98 0.26 9.08
C LEU A 72 -5.61 0.17 7.68
N PRO A 73 -5.00 0.79 6.65
CA PRO A 73 -5.49 0.71 5.29
C PRO A 73 -5.51 -0.76 4.83
N ARG A 74 -6.58 -1.17 4.16
CA ARG A 74 -6.78 -2.54 3.68
C ARG A 74 -6.89 -2.57 2.17
N PHE A 75 -6.13 -3.45 1.54
CA PHE A 75 -6.38 -3.81 0.16
C PHE A 75 -7.67 -4.61 0.05
N VAL A 76 -8.39 -4.35 -1.05
CA VAL A 76 -9.38 -5.25 -1.61
C VAL A 76 -9.01 -5.48 -3.05
N ALA A 77 -8.64 -6.71 -3.39
CA ALA A 77 -8.37 -7.13 -4.76
C ALA A 77 -9.42 -8.17 -5.18
N VAL A 78 -10.07 -7.94 -6.30
CA VAL A 78 -11.10 -8.84 -6.85
C VAL A 78 -10.56 -9.42 -8.16
N ASP A 79 -10.42 -10.73 -8.22
CA ASP A 79 -10.16 -11.43 -9.48
C ASP A 79 -11.40 -11.30 -10.36
N THR A 80 -11.29 -10.60 -11.49
CA THR A 80 -12.44 -10.26 -12.34
C THR A 80 -12.99 -11.46 -13.09
N ARG A 81 -12.21 -12.54 -13.24
CA ARG A 81 -12.64 -13.77 -13.91
C ARG A 81 -13.38 -14.69 -12.94
N THR A 82 -12.86 -14.83 -11.73
CA THR A 82 -13.42 -15.79 -10.74
C THR A 82 -14.36 -15.15 -9.72
N GLY A 83 -14.35 -13.81 -9.60
CA GLY A 83 -15.05 -13.07 -8.56
C GLY A 83 -14.43 -13.22 -7.17
N LYS A 84 -13.30 -13.92 -7.04
CA LYS A 84 -12.66 -14.18 -5.74
C LYS A 84 -12.09 -12.88 -5.17
N VAL A 85 -12.44 -12.60 -3.92
CA VAL A 85 -12.00 -11.39 -3.20
C VAL A 85 -10.85 -11.74 -2.25
N TYR A 86 -9.77 -10.96 -2.35
CA TYR A 86 -8.61 -10.99 -1.47
C TYR A 86 -8.58 -9.71 -0.63
N ARG A 87 -8.41 -9.85 0.68
CA ARG A 87 -8.35 -8.72 1.63
C ARG A 87 -7.14 -8.86 2.53
N GLY A 88 -6.49 -7.74 2.84
CA GLY A 88 -5.32 -7.73 3.72
C GLY A 88 -4.87 -6.31 4.05
N ILE A 89 -4.02 -6.17 5.08
CA ILE A 89 -3.51 -4.86 5.52
C ILE A 89 -2.51 -4.35 4.47
N ALA A 90 -2.87 -3.28 3.77
CA ALA A 90 -2.04 -2.71 2.70
C ALA A 90 -0.71 -2.16 3.22
N PHE A 91 -0.75 -1.55 4.41
CA PHE A 91 0.43 -0.99 5.04
C PHE A 91 0.26 -0.92 6.56
N ASN A 92 1.27 -1.39 7.28
CA ASN A 92 1.35 -1.24 8.73
C ASN A 92 2.34 -0.12 9.05
N TYR A 93 1.87 0.97 9.64
CA TYR A 93 2.70 2.06 10.12
C TYR A 93 3.42 1.63 11.41
N VAL A 94 4.48 0.85 11.27
CA VAL A 94 5.33 0.53 12.41
C VAL A 94 5.92 1.83 12.95
N ARG A 95 5.59 2.19 14.19
CA ARG A 95 6.25 3.31 14.85
C ARG A 95 7.76 3.00 14.93
N PRO A 96 8.63 3.88 14.42
CA PRO A 96 10.06 3.68 14.60
C PRO A 96 10.37 3.64 16.10
N LYS A 97 11.15 2.65 16.52
CA LYS A 97 11.74 2.64 17.87
C LYS A 97 12.72 3.81 17.91
N LEU A 98 12.48 4.78 18.78
CA LEU A 98 13.39 5.90 18.95
C LEU A 98 14.69 5.39 19.60
N PRO A 99 15.87 5.59 18.99
CA PRO A 99 17.13 5.23 19.63
C PRO A 99 17.26 6.01 20.95
N ASN A 100 17.73 5.33 21.99
CA ASN A 100 17.90 5.85 23.36
C ASN A 100 16.60 6.16 24.13
N VAL A 101 15.44 5.71 23.66
CA VAL A 101 14.19 5.73 24.43
C VAL A 101 13.84 4.31 24.85
N SER A 102 14.20 3.94 26.08
CA SER A 102 13.64 2.75 26.73
C SER A 102 12.31 3.13 27.37
N VAL A 103 11.20 2.61 26.84
CA VAL A 103 9.94 2.62 27.56
C VAL A 103 10.11 1.67 28.73
N ASP A 104 10.13 2.18 29.96
CA ASP A 104 10.13 1.34 31.16
C ASP A 104 8.86 0.48 31.12
N PRO A 105 8.97 -0.86 31.01
CA PRO A 105 7.82 -1.75 30.87
C PRO A 105 7.02 -1.90 32.17
N ARG A 106 7.39 -1.19 33.26
CA ARG A 106 6.56 -1.11 34.47
C ARG A 106 5.15 -0.61 34.12
N GLU A 107 4.19 -1.52 34.15
CA GLU A 107 2.77 -1.18 34.22
C GLU A 107 2.56 -0.21 35.40
N GLY A 108 2.06 1.00 35.12
CA GLY A 108 1.72 1.98 36.16
C GLY A 108 2.54 3.27 36.19
N GLY A 109 3.48 3.50 35.25
CA GLY A 109 4.05 4.84 35.05
C GLY A 109 2.95 5.85 34.67
N PRO A 110 3.07 7.14 35.06
CA PRO A 110 2.09 8.16 34.68
C PRO A 110 2.02 8.22 33.16
N THR A 111 0.89 7.75 32.61
CA THR A 111 0.62 7.90 31.19
C THR A 111 0.45 9.40 30.94
N PRO A 112 1.17 10.00 29.97
CA PRO A 112 0.93 11.38 29.60
C PRO A 112 -0.57 11.58 29.36
N PRO A 113 -1.17 12.66 29.89
CA PRO A 113 -2.60 12.90 29.68
C PRO A 113 -2.89 12.90 28.18
N LYS A 114 -3.93 12.16 27.77
CA LYS A 114 -4.38 12.15 26.38
C LYS A 114 -4.77 13.59 26.01
N ILE A 115 -4.05 14.18 25.08
CA ILE A 115 -4.42 15.48 24.51
C ILE A 115 -5.53 15.19 23.48
N PRO A 116 -6.74 15.77 23.63
CA PRO A 116 -7.79 15.62 22.65
C PRO A 116 -7.31 16.12 21.29
N LEU A 117 -7.62 15.38 20.23
CA LEU A 117 -7.33 15.80 18.86
C LEU A 117 -8.29 16.94 18.48
N PRO A 118 -7.81 18.12 18.04
CA PRO A 118 -8.67 19.13 17.45
C PRO A 118 -9.55 18.55 16.32
N PRO A 119 -10.84 18.94 16.26
CA PRO A 119 -11.73 18.47 15.22
C PRO A 119 -11.27 18.95 13.84
N GLY A 120 -11.45 18.11 12.82
CA GLY A 120 -11.10 18.45 11.44
C GLY A 120 -9.61 18.35 11.11
N MET A 121 -8.76 17.86 12.01
CA MET A 121 -7.37 17.56 11.66
C MET A 121 -7.30 16.41 10.67
N THR A 122 -6.46 16.60 9.65
CA THR A 122 -6.13 15.57 8.67
C THR A 122 -4.62 15.36 8.62
N VAL A 123 -4.22 14.18 8.17
CA VAL A 123 -2.82 13.82 7.98
C VAL A 123 -2.63 13.30 6.56
N GLU A 124 -1.55 13.76 5.92
CA GLU A 124 -1.12 13.14 4.68
C GLU A 124 -0.50 11.77 4.98
N THR A 125 -1.04 10.76 4.34
CA THR A 125 -0.51 9.40 4.36
C THR A 125 0.04 9.05 2.99
N ARG A 126 1.19 8.38 2.96
CA ARG A 126 1.79 7.88 1.74
C ARG A 126 2.57 6.62 2.02
N PHE A 127 2.49 5.67 1.10
CA PHE A 127 3.29 4.47 1.18
C PHE A 127 3.42 3.76 -0.16
N THR A 128 4.42 2.90 -0.25
CA THR A 128 4.59 1.91 -1.30
C THR A 128 4.63 0.53 -0.68
N THR A 129 4.07 -0.47 -1.36
CA THR A 129 3.95 -1.83 -0.83
C THR A 129 3.86 -2.85 -1.96
N ASP A 130 4.19 -4.11 -1.67
CA ASP A 130 3.98 -5.22 -2.61
C ASP A 130 2.64 -5.90 -2.31
N MET A 131 1.64 -5.68 -3.17
CA MET A 131 0.30 -6.22 -2.99
C MET A 131 0.28 -7.74 -3.08
N ALA A 132 1.05 -8.35 -4.00
CA ALA A 132 1.04 -9.80 -4.18
C ALA A 132 1.57 -10.51 -2.93
N GLY A 133 2.65 -9.99 -2.33
CA GLY A 133 3.18 -10.46 -1.06
C GLY A 133 2.21 -10.27 0.12
N VAL A 134 1.57 -9.10 0.21
CA VAL A 134 0.62 -8.77 1.30
C VAL A 134 -0.65 -9.62 1.25
N LEU A 135 -1.21 -9.83 0.06
CA LEU A 135 -2.45 -10.58 -0.13
C LEU A 135 -2.23 -12.08 -0.34
N HIS A 136 -0.98 -12.53 -0.38
CA HIS A 136 -0.59 -13.90 -0.72
C HIS A 136 -1.24 -14.36 -2.02
N LEU A 137 -1.19 -13.52 -3.06
CA LEU A 137 -1.81 -13.83 -4.35
C LEU A 137 -1.13 -15.03 -5.01
N PRO A 138 -1.89 -15.91 -5.68
CA PRO A 138 -1.29 -16.99 -6.44
C PRO A 138 -0.48 -16.43 -7.62
N ALA A 139 0.68 -17.03 -7.88
CA ALA A 139 1.49 -16.75 -9.06
C ALA A 139 0.90 -17.46 -10.30
N THR A 140 -0.32 -17.05 -10.67
CA THR A 140 -1.04 -17.56 -11.84
C THR A 140 -1.66 -16.40 -12.62
N PRO A 141 -1.78 -16.49 -13.96
CA PRO A 141 -2.39 -15.43 -14.75
C PRO A 141 -3.82 -15.09 -14.32
N ALA A 142 -4.06 -13.80 -14.10
CA ALA A 142 -5.32 -13.24 -13.59
C ALA A 142 -5.40 -11.74 -13.85
N THR A 143 -6.61 -11.18 -13.82
CA THR A 143 -6.84 -9.73 -13.85
C THR A 143 -7.50 -9.32 -12.54
N TYR A 144 -6.94 -8.32 -11.87
CA TYR A 144 -7.45 -7.85 -10.58
C TYR A 144 -7.97 -6.43 -10.68
N GLU A 145 -9.15 -6.18 -10.12
CA GLU A 145 -9.58 -4.84 -9.71
C GLU A 145 -9.20 -4.61 -8.26
N VAL A 146 -8.46 -3.53 -8.00
CA VAL A 146 -7.84 -3.27 -6.70
C VAL A 146 -8.21 -1.88 -6.21
N TYR A 147 -8.57 -1.78 -4.94
CA TYR A 147 -8.70 -0.52 -4.21
C TYR A 147 -8.23 -0.67 -2.76
N ILE A 148 -8.06 0.46 -2.08
CA ILE A 148 -7.78 0.52 -0.65
C ILE A 148 -8.97 1.12 0.09
N GLU A 149 -9.34 0.50 1.20
CA GLU A 149 -10.26 1.04 2.20
C GLU A 149 -9.44 1.51 3.41
N ALA A 150 -9.63 2.76 3.82
CA ALA A 150 -9.00 3.34 5.01
C ALA A 150 -9.96 4.32 5.68
N GLU A 151 -10.33 4.06 6.93
CA GLU A 151 -11.45 4.75 7.58
C GLU A 151 -12.71 4.72 6.69
N ASP A 152 -13.41 5.85 6.57
CA ASP A 152 -14.57 6.01 5.69
C ASP A 152 -14.19 6.38 4.24
N VAL A 153 -12.91 6.26 3.86
CA VAL A 153 -12.40 6.61 2.53
C VAL A 153 -12.08 5.36 1.73
N LYS A 154 -12.66 5.28 0.52
CA LYS A 154 -12.30 4.31 -0.51
C LYS A 154 -11.46 4.98 -1.58
N SER A 155 -10.35 4.35 -1.98
CA SER A 155 -9.52 4.87 -3.07
C SER A 155 -10.18 4.71 -4.45
N ASN A 156 -9.56 5.33 -5.47
CA ASN A 156 -9.83 4.91 -6.85
C ASN A 156 -9.51 3.42 -7.03
N THR A 157 -10.21 2.77 -7.97
CA THR A 157 -9.92 1.41 -8.39
C THR A 157 -8.85 1.42 -9.49
N VAL A 158 -7.91 0.49 -9.44
CA VAL A 158 -6.93 0.22 -10.50
C VAL A 158 -7.10 -1.21 -11.00
N THR A 159 -6.85 -1.42 -12.29
CA THR A 159 -6.90 -2.74 -12.93
C THR A 159 -5.48 -3.20 -13.22
N ILE A 160 -5.16 -4.42 -12.84
CA ILE A 160 -3.81 -5.00 -12.97
C ILE A 160 -3.93 -6.34 -13.68
N GLU A 161 -3.24 -6.48 -14.80
CA GLU A 161 -3.12 -7.73 -15.55
C GLU A 161 -1.87 -8.50 -15.10
N VAL A 162 -2.04 -9.75 -14.68
CA VAL A 162 -0.95 -10.68 -14.37
C VAL A 162 -0.83 -11.68 -15.51
N GLU A 163 0.32 -11.66 -16.18
CA GLU A 163 0.67 -12.55 -17.28
C GLU A 163 1.67 -13.63 -16.84
N ASP A 164 1.74 -14.71 -17.62
CA ASP A 164 2.83 -15.67 -17.51
C ASP A 164 4.13 -15.06 -18.07
N GLY A 165 5.24 -15.30 -17.38
CA GLY A 165 6.57 -14.87 -17.83
C GLY A 165 7.25 -15.87 -18.75
N GLN A 166 6.70 -17.08 -18.91
CA GLN A 166 7.28 -18.11 -19.78
C GLN A 166 7.09 -17.76 -21.27
N LYS A 167 8.18 -17.36 -21.93
CA LYS A 167 8.40 -17.56 -23.36
C LYS A 167 9.79 -18.12 -23.60
#